data_AF-A0A5P2DDD5-F1
#
_entry.id   AF-A0A5P2DDD5-F1
#
_cell.length_a   1.000
_cell.length_b   1.000
_cell.length_c   1.000
_cell.angle_alpha   90.00
_cell.angle_beta   90.00
_cell.angle_gamma   90.00
#
_symmetry.space_group_name_H-M   'P 1'
#
loop_
_entity.id
_entity.type
_entity.pdbx_description
1 polymer ?
#
loop_
_entity_poly.entity_id
_entity_poly.type
_entity_poly.pdbx_seq_one_letter_code
_entity_poly.pdbx_strand_id
1 'polypeptide(L)'
;MPDEVNPAGVPATAMVPVAQIYRRDAPGPWWPAGIDLLQILWCPNEHWDPPAQQADASPVIDMRWRRAADVTRQLTPLPSPTRYGEDGYLPQPCSVTAEHVTDFPFREALPPELRPRLEELVHETGDGRDVITRLAGSKLGGWPTWHLTHPAVFPCGDCGTAMTLLFTVASDDETGVVVGRWGDLRIFTCPTDHRHAFQVDLH
;
A
#
# COMPACT_ATOMS: atom_id res chain seq x y z
N MET A 1 6.19 -8.37 -15.98
CA MET A 1 7.53 -7.99 -16.48
C MET A 1 7.54 -6.48 -16.57
N PRO A 2 8.52 -5.77 -15.98
CA PRO A 2 8.65 -4.34 -16.22
C PRO A 2 8.82 -4.11 -17.72
N ASP A 3 8.17 -3.09 -18.26
CA ASP A 3 8.00 -2.77 -19.69
C ASP A 3 9.23 -3.10 -20.57
N GLU A 4 9.29 -4.29 -21.17
CA GLU A 4 10.33 -4.61 -22.16
C GLU A 4 10.03 -3.99 -23.52
N VAL A 5 8.75 -3.68 -23.83
CA VAL A 5 8.36 -2.99 -25.06
C VAL A 5 7.11 -2.14 -24.80
N ASN A 6 7.27 -0.84 -24.58
CA ASN A 6 6.16 0.10 -24.67
C ASN A 6 5.76 0.27 -26.16
N PRO A 7 4.48 0.12 -26.55
CA PRO A 7 4.03 0.38 -27.93
C PRO A 7 4.32 1.81 -28.44
N ALA A 8 4.62 2.76 -27.56
CA ALA A 8 5.06 4.12 -27.88
C ALA A 8 6.58 4.26 -28.13
N GLY A 9 7.36 3.17 -28.07
CA GLY A 9 8.82 3.19 -28.32
C GLY A 9 9.66 3.78 -27.17
N VAL A 10 9.07 3.94 -25.99
CA VAL A 10 9.75 4.50 -24.81
C VAL A 10 10.50 3.38 -24.07
N PRO A 11 11.80 3.52 -23.74
CA PRO A 11 12.61 2.46 -23.14
C PRO A 11 12.12 2.05 -21.74
N ALA A 12 12.52 0.90 -21.19
CA ALA A 12 12.21 0.57 -19.79
C ALA A 12 12.77 1.61 -18.79
N THR A 13 12.16 1.75 -17.61
CA THR A 13 12.70 2.53 -16.48
C THR A 13 12.80 1.63 -15.24
N ALA A 14 13.72 1.94 -14.32
CA ALA A 14 13.84 1.21 -13.08
C ALA A 14 12.67 1.54 -12.14
N MET A 15 12.13 0.51 -11.49
CA MET A 15 11.21 0.73 -10.36
C MET A 15 12.01 1.24 -9.16
N VAL A 16 11.40 2.13 -8.38
CA VAL A 16 12.02 2.68 -7.16
C VAL A 16 11.42 2.00 -5.92
N PRO A 17 12.21 1.80 -4.85
CA PRO A 17 11.72 1.24 -3.61
C PRO A 17 10.84 2.26 -2.87
N VAL A 18 9.64 1.82 -2.46
CA VAL A 18 8.71 2.61 -1.63
C VAL A 18 8.87 2.23 -0.17
N ALA A 19 8.86 0.92 0.11
CA ALA A 19 9.02 0.42 1.46
C ALA A 19 9.78 -0.91 1.46
N GLN A 20 10.63 -1.09 2.47
CA GLN A 20 11.26 -2.36 2.79
C GLN A 20 11.08 -2.64 4.28
N ILE A 21 10.26 -3.63 4.60
CA ILE A 21 9.80 -3.88 5.96
C ILE A 21 10.26 -5.27 6.38
N TYR A 22 10.91 -5.36 7.54
CA TYR A 22 11.24 -6.64 8.15
C TYR A 22 10.20 -7.06 9.16
N ARG A 23 9.94 -8.36 9.25
CA ARG A 23 8.99 -8.93 10.21
C ARG A 23 9.30 -8.59 11.67
N ARG A 24 10.59 -8.49 12.01
CA ARG A 24 11.03 -8.11 13.36
C ARG A 24 10.67 -6.67 13.74
N ASP A 25 10.54 -5.79 12.75
CA ASP A 25 10.29 -4.36 12.95
C ASP A 25 8.77 -4.06 12.92
N ALA A 26 7.98 -4.89 12.24
CA ALA A 26 6.51 -4.79 12.19
C ALA A 26 5.84 -6.17 12.30
N PRO A 27 5.75 -6.77 13.50
CA PRO A 27 5.16 -8.08 13.70
C PRO A 27 3.63 -8.04 13.54
N GLY A 28 3.04 -9.10 12.99
CA GLY A 28 1.58 -9.19 12.83
C GLY A 28 1.11 -10.40 12.02
N PRO A 29 -0.21 -10.53 11.78
CA PRO A 29 -0.80 -11.65 11.06
C PRO A 29 -0.60 -11.59 9.53
N TRP A 30 -0.07 -10.49 8.99
CA TRP A 30 0.15 -10.28 7.55
C TRP A 30 1.36 -11.03 6.97
N TRP A 31 2.18 -11.68 7.80
CA TRP A 31 3.39 -12.38 7.33
C TRP A 31 3.10 -13.80 6.86
N PRO A 32 3.45 -14.15 5.61
CA PRO A 32 3.40 -15.52 5.15
C PRO A 32 4.38 -16.42 5.92
N ALA A 33 4.08 -17.72 5.98
CA ALA A 33 4.95 -18.68 6.63
C ALA A 33 6.36 -18.69 6.00
N GLY A 34 7.38 -18.56 6.84
CA GLY A 34 8.79 -18.58 6.41
C GLY A 34 9.26 -17.31 5.68
N ILE A 35 8.45 -16.25 5.61
CA ILE A 35 8.82 -14.95 5.03
C ILE A 35 9.06 -13.93 6.16
N ASP A 36 10.11 -13.13 6.02
CA ASP A 36 10.53 -12.13 7.02
C ASP A 36 10.93 -10.77 6.41
N LEU A 37 10.74 -10.60 5.09
CA LEU A 37 11.00 -9.37 4.35
C LEU A 37 9.89 -9.10 3.32
N LEU A 38 9.28 -7.92 3.41
CA LEU A 38 8.36 -7.36 2.41
C LEU A 38 9.04 -6.20 1.70
N GLN A 39 9.05 -6.21 0.37
CA GLN A 39 9.51 -5.09 -0.45
C GLN A 39 8.36 -4.61 -1.33
N ILE A 40 8.11 -3.31 -1.31
CA ILE A 40 7.16 -2.63 -2.18
C ILE A 40 7.97 -1.70 -3.07
N LEU A 41 7.85 -1.89 -4.37
CA LEU A 41 8.46 -1.06 -5.40
C LEU A 41 7.35 -0.48 -6.27
N TRP A 42 7.62 0.65 -6.92
CA TRP A 42 6.71 1.18 -7.90
C TRP A 42 7.41 1.79 -9.11
N CYS A 43 6.69 1.89 -10.23
CA CYS A 43 7.11 2.73 -11.34
C CYS A 43 6.98 4.20 -10.90
N PRO A 44 8.02 5.04 -11.02
CA PRO A 44 7.93 6.44 -10.60
C PRO A 44 7.18 7.32 -11.63
N ASN A 45 6.29 6.74 -12.43
CA ASN A 45 5.51 7.41 -13.46
C ASN A 45 4.04 7.03 -13.29
N GLU A 46 3.14 7.94 -13.65
CA GLU A 46 1.70 7.71 -13.64
C GLU A 46 1.27 6.85 -14.84
N HIS A 47 0.34 5.93 -14.62
CA HIS A 47 -0.24 5.08 -15.65
C HIS A 47 -1.76 5.24 -15.72
N TRP A 48 -2.28 5.61 -16.90
CA TRP A 48 -3.71 5.80 -17.16
C TRP A 48 -4.45 4.54 -17.65
N ASP A 49 -3.70 3.54 -18.13
CA ASP A 49 -4.23 2.24 -18.57
C ASP A 49 -3.33 1.10 -18.05
N PRO A 50 -3.30 0.89 -16.72
CA PRO A 50 -2.45 -0.12 -16.11
C PRO A 50 -3.13 -1.52 -16.15
N PRO A 51 -2.40 -2.60 -15.80
CA PRO A 51 -3.01 -3.92 -15.62
C PRO A 51 -4.20 -3.90 -14.66
N ALA A 52 -5.20 -4.77 -14.86
CA ALA A 52 -6.48 -4.73 -14.16
C ALA A 52 -6.43 -4.75 -12.62
N GLN A 53 -5.36 -5.28 -12.04
CA GLN A 53 -5.13 -5.33 -10.60
C GLN A 53 -4.48 -4.07 -10.01
N GLN A 54 -4.19 -3.08 -10.85
CA GLN A 54 -3.58 -1.80 -10.50
C GLN A 54 -4.65 -0.70 -10.55
N ALA A 55 -4.38 0.44 -9.92
CA ALA A 55 -5.29 1.59 -9.97
C ALA A 55 -4.97 2.51 -11.15
N ASP A 56 -6.00 3.02 -11.82
CA ASP A 56 -5.86 4.04 -12.87
C ASP A 56 -5.25 5.34 -12.31
N ALA A 57 -4.56 6.09 -13.18
CA ALA A 57 -3.90 7.36 -12.84
C ALA A 57 -3.00 7.23 -11.60
N SER A 58 -2.25 6.12 -11.52
CA SER A 58 -1.42 5.79 -10.36
C SER A 58 -0.10 5.13 -10.79
N PRO A 59 0.89 5.02 -9.90
CA PRO A 59 2.12 4.28 -10.18
C PRO A 59 1.85 2.77 -10.16
N VAL A 60 2.43 2.03 -11.10
CA VAL A 60 2.33 0.56 -11.11
C VAL A 60 3.19 -0.02 -9.99
N ILE A 61 2.58 -0.84 -9.13
CA ILE A 61 3.23 -1.47 -7.98
C ILE A 61 3.80 -2.85 -8.33
N ASP A 62 4.96 -3.18 -7.78
CA ASP A 62 5.50 -4.54 -7.66
C ASP A 62 5.75 -4.86 -6.19
N MET A 63 5.26 -6.00 -5.73
CA MET A 63 5.36 -6.45 -4.35
C MET A 63 6.12 -7.76 -4.27
N ARG A 64 7.08 -7.84 -3.35
CA ARG A 64 7.94 -9.02 -3.20
C ARG A 64 7.99 -9.49 -1.76
N TRP A 65 7.52 -10.72 -1.56
CA TRP A 65 7.72 -11.50 -0.35
C TRP A 65 9.04 -12.24 -0.45
N ARG A 66 9.91 -12.08 0.56
CA ARG A 66 11.23 -12.68 0.59
C ARG A 66 11.62 -13.20 1.96
N ARG A 67 12.56 -14.14 1.96
CA ARG A 67 13.44 -14.35 3.10
C ARG A 67 14.59 -13.36 3.01
N ALA A 68 14.83 -12.59 4.06
CA ALA A 68 15.93 -11.64 4.16
C ALA A 68 17.27 -12.33 3.91
N ALA A 69 17.44 -13.55 4.43
CA ALA A 69 18.64 -14.37 4.23
C ALA A 69 18.89 -14.75 2.76
N ASP A 70 17.85 -14.77 1.91
CA ASP A 70 17.99 -15.08 0.48
C ASP A 70 18.41 -13.83 -0.34
N VAL A 71 18.39 -12.62 0.25
CA VAL A 71 18.82 -11.37 -0.40
C VAL A 71 20.34 -11.22 -0.27
N THR A 72 21.07 -11.97 -1.09
CA THR A 72 22.53 -12.08 -1.02
C THR A 72 23.29 -11.05 -1.86
N ARG A 73 22.64 -10.44 -2.86
CA ARG A 73 23.25 -9.44 -3.74
C ARG A 73 22.45 -8.15 -3.73
N GLN A 74 23.03 -7.12 -3.12
CA GLN A 74 22.53 -5.76 -3.21
C GLN A 74 23.19 -5.06 -4.40
N LEU A 75 22.41 -4.27 -5.15
CA LEU A 75 22.94 -3.46 -6.23
C LEU A 75 23.53 -2.17 -5.65
N THR A 76 24.78 -1.87 -6.01
CA THR A 76 25.44 -0.63 -5.62
C THR A 76 26.24 -0.10 -6.83
N PRO A 77 25.86 1.05 -7.42
CA PRO A 77 24.70 1.87 -7.04
C PRO A 77 23.36 1.17 -7.34
N LEU A 78 22.29 1.61 -6.67
CA LEU A 78 20.93 1.22 -7.06
C LEU A 78 20.65 1.74 -8.48
N PRO A 79 19.92 1.00 -9.32
CA PRO A 79 19.52 1.49 -10.63
C PRO A 79 18.69 2.77 -10.47
N SER A 80 19.16 3.87 -11.05
CA SER A 80 18.40 5.11 -11.09
C SER A 80 17.32 5.03 -12.18
N PRO A 81 16.09 5.50 -11.92
CA PRO A 81 15.07 5.60 -12.96
C PRO A 81 15.54 6.57 -14.04
N THR A 82 15.38 6.18 -15.31
CA THR A 82 15.69 7.04 -16.46
C THR A 82 14.55 7.99 -16.79
N ARG A 83 13.35 7.71 -16.26
CA ARG A 83 12.15 8.55 -16.34
C ARG A 83 11.37 8.45 -15.05
N TYR A 84 10.84 9.59 -14.62
CA TYR A 84 9.97 9.75 -13.48
C TYR A 84 9.08 10.98 -13.69
N GLY A 85 7.87 10.98 -13.14
CA GLY A 85 7.03 12.16 -13.05
C GLY A 85 7.55 13.11 -11.98
N GLU A 86 7.34 14.42 -12.15
CA GLU A 86 7.71 15.42 -11.15
C GLU A 86 6.79 15.38 -9.91
N ASP A 87 5.65 14.69 -10.01
CA ASP A 87 4.54 14.74 -9.05
C ASP A 87 4.64 13.74 -7.88
N GLY A 88 5.83 13.54 -7.29
CA GLY A 88 5.95 12.88 -5.98
C GLY A 88 5.99 11.34 -5.95
N TYR A 89 6.24 10.66 -7.08
CA TYR A 89 6.48 9.20 -7.11
C TYR A 89 7.97 8.80 -6.97
N LEU A 90 8.82 9.71 -6.51
CA LEU A 90 10.20 9.45 -6.14
C LEU A 90 10.39 9.63 -4.62
N PRO A 91 10.20 8.57 -3.82
CA PRO A 91 10.41 8.63 -2.39
C PRO A 91 11.85 9.03 -2.03
N GLN A 92 11.99 9.89 -1.02
CA GLN A 92 13.27 10.17 -0.39
C GLN A 92 13.67 9.01 0.53
N PRO A 93 14.93 8.53 0.45
CA PRO A 93 15.41 7.50 1.37
C PRO A 93 15.31 7.95 2.81
N CYS A 94 14.57 7.21 3.63
CA CYS A 94 14.40 7.47 5.05
C CYS A 94 14.38 6.15 5.84
N SER A 95 14.61 6.24 7.15
CA SER A 95 14.36 5.14 8.08
C SER A 95 12.99 5.34 8.72
N VAL A 96 12.16 4.29 8.73
CA VAL A 96 10.86 4.31 9.40
C VAL A 96 10.97 3.69 10.80
N THR A 97 10.21 4.25 11.74
CA THR A 97 9.96 3.63 13.04
C THR A 97 8.51 3.20 13.09
N ALA A 98 8.25 1.95 13.47
CA ALA A 98 6.89 1.42 13.55
C ALA A 98 6.26 1.75 14.92
N GLU A 99 5.02 2.24 14.89
CA GLU A 99 4.15 2.38 16.06
C GLU A 99 2.96 1.41 15.93
N HIS A 100 2.60 0.78 17.05
CA HIS A 100 1.40 -0.06 17.09
C HIS A 100 0.21 0.80 17.50
N VAL A 101 -0.78 0.89 16.61
CA VAL A 101 -1.99 1.67 16.80
C VAL A 101 -3.23 0.79 16.66
N THR A 102 -4.29 1.12 17.40
CA THR A 102 -5.59 0.45 17.26
C THR A 102 -6.35 1.09 16.12
N ASP A 103 -6.64 0.30 15.09
CA ASP A 103 -7.36 0.73 13.88
C ASP A 103 -8.76 0.09 13.85
N PHE A 104 -9.76 0.86 13.41
CA PHE A 104 -11.15 0.43 13.34
C PHE A 104 -11.69 0.47 11.90
N PRO A 105 -12.63 -0.44 11.56
CA PRO A 105 -13.32 -0.37 10.28
C PRO A 105 -14.09 0.94 10.16
N PHE A 106 -14.17 1.45 8.93
CA PHE A 106 -15.05 2.57 8.62
C PHE A 106 -16.51 2.25 8.95
N ARG A 107 -17.28 3.23 9.41
CA ARG A 107 -18.61 3.03 10.00
C ARG A 107 -19.58 2.24 9.11
N GLU A 108 -19.54 2.41 7.79
CA GLU A 108 -20.41 1.70 6.84
C GLU A 108 -20.05 0.21 6.72
N ALA A 109 -18.81 -0.18 7.06
CA ALA A 109 -18.39 -1.58 7.12
C ALA A 109 -18.83 -2.27 8.43
N LEU A 110 -19.32 -1.52 9.42
CA LEU A 110 -19.87 -2.07 10.65
C LEU A 110 -21.37 -2.40 10.54
N PRO A 111 -21.83 -3.43 11.27
CA PRO A 111 -23.24 -3.64 11.55
C PRO A 111 -23.91 -2.36 12.10
N PRO A 112 -25.14 -2.03 11.67
CA PRO A 112 -25.84 -0.79 12.08
C PRO A 112 -25.89 -0.57 13.59
N GLU A 113 -26.03 -1.63 14.37
CA GLU A 113 -26.09 -1.62 15.83
C GLU A 113 -24.79 -1.16 16.51
N LEU A 114 -23.63 -1.26 15.83
CA LEU A 114 -22.34 -0.84 16.37
C LEU A 114 -21.96 0.60 15.99
N ARG A 115 -22.66 1.21 15.04
CA ARG A 115 -22.32 2.54 14.52
C ARG A 115 -22.43 3.65 15.57
N PRO A 116 -23.48 3.72 16.42
CA PRO A 116 -23.55 4.75 17.46
C PRO A 116 -22.39 4.67 18.46
N ARG A 117 -21.99 3.44 18.82
CA ARG A 117 -20.87 3.25 19.75
C ARG A 117 -19.53 3.65 19.15
N LEU A 118 -19.34 3.41 17.85
CA LEU A 118 -18.15 3.89 17.14
C LEU A 118 -18.13 5.43 17.09
N GLU A 119 -19.26 6.09 16.84
CA GLU A 119 -19.36 7.56 16.82
C GLU A 119 -18.99 8.18 18.17
N GLU A 120 -19.46 7.60 19.28
CA GLU A 120 -19.04 7.99 20.63
C GLU A 120 -17.52 7.85 20.82
N LEU A 121 -16.95 6.71 20.42
CA LEU A 121 -15.52 6.45 20.56
C LEU A 121 -14.67 7.41 19.71
N VAL A 122 -15.11 7.72 18.50
CA VAL A 122 -14.45 8.73 17.64
C VAL A 122 -14.43 10.09 18.34
N HIS A 123 -15.55 10.51 18.94
CA HIS A 123 -15.64 11.78 19.64
C HIS A 123 -14.70 11.83 20.86
N GLU A 124 -14.66 10.74 21.65
CA GLU A 124 -13.81 10.61 22.84
C GLU A 124 -12.30 10.57 22.52
N THR A 125 -11.92 9.98 21.39
CA THR A 125 -10.51 9.73 21.05
C THR A 125 -9.84 10.87 20.28
N GLY A 126 -10.58 11.59 19.44
CA GLY A 126 -9.98 12.53 18.48
C GLY A 126 -10.41 13.99 18.64
N ASP A 127 -11.04 14.36 19.77
CA ASP A 127 -11.59 15.72 19.98
C ASP A 127 -12.51 16.12 18.82
N GLY A 128 -13.41 15.20 18.45
CA GLY A 128 -14.31 15.35 17.30
C GLY A 128 -13.70 15.05 15.92
N ARG A 129 -12.40 14.76 15.81
CA ARG A 129 -11.78 14.22 14.58
C ARG A 129 -11.81 12.70 14.58
N ASP A 130 -12.01 12.11 13.42
CA ASP A 130 -11.93 10.67 13.26
C ASP A 130 -10.47 10.24 13.12
N VAL A 131 -9.85 9.85 14.24
CA VAL A 131 -8.44 9.43 14.33
C VAL A 131 -8.29 7.93 14.52
N ILE A 132 -9.39 7.18 14.51
CA ILE A 132 -9.40 5.73 14.80
C ILE A 132 -9.97 4.89 13.66
N THR A 133 -10.78 5.47 12.78
CA THR A 133 -11.20 4.82 11.51
C THR A 133 -10.52 5.44 10.29
N ARG A 134 -9.86 6.59 10.50
CA ARG A 134 -9.09 7.33 9.48
C ARG A 134 -7.70 7.64 9.99
N LEU A 135 -6.95 6.58 10.30
CA LEU A 135 -5.54 6.73 10.63
C LEU A 135 -4.80 7.37 9.46
N ALA A 136 -4.14 8.49 9.75
CA ALA A 136 -3.29 9.19 8.81
C ALA A 136 -1.96 8.45 8.63
N GLY A 137 -1.35 8.63 7.46
CA GLY A 137 -0.03 8.11 7.18
C GLY A 137 -0.02 6.68 6.66
N SER A 138 1.19 6.20 6.37
CA SER A 138 1.41 4.85 5.85
C SER A 138 1.26 3.82 6.95
N LYS A 139 0.59 2.69 6.66
CA LYS A 139 0.34 1.62 7.65
C LYS A 139 0.42 0.23 7.05
N LEU A 140 0.80 -0.73 7.88
CA LEU A 140 0.84 -2.15 7.55
C LEU A 140 -0.28 -2.89 8.29
N GLY A 141 -1.23 -3.44 7.53
CA GLY A 141 -2.46 -4.05 8.04
C GLY A 141 -3.51 -3.01 8.45
N GLY A 142 -4.39 -3.44 9.35
CA GLY A 142 -5.51 -2.62 9.83
C GLY A 142 -6.69 -2.62 8.85
N TRP A 143 -7.39 -1.49 8.78
CA TRP A 143 -8.62 -1.30 8.01
C TRP A 143 -8.44 -0.27 6.90
N PRO A 144 -9.00 -0.48 5.71
CA PRO A 144 -8.96 0.53 4.66
C PRO A 144 -9.76 1.78 5.05
N THR A 145 -9.16 2.96 4.83
CA THR A 145 -9.79 4.25 5.08
C THR A 145 -10.64 4.67 3.90
N TRP A 146 -11.88 5.13 4.12
CA TRP A 146 -12.78 5.54 3.04
C TRP A 146 -13.16 7.02 3.19
N HIS A 147 -12.75 7.82 2.20
CA HIS A 147 -12.96 9.28 2.18
C HIS A 147 -14.00 9.73 1.16
N LEU A 148 -13.95 9.15 -0.03
CA LEU A 148 -14.69 9.62 -1.21
C LEU A 148 -15.67 8.57 -1.76
N THR A 149 -15.50 7.30 -1.36
CA THR A 149 -16.33 6.19 -1.83
C THR A 149 -16.83 5.35 -0.66
N HIS A 150 -17.74 4.43 -0.95
CA HIS A 150 -18.21 3.42 -0.01
C HIS A 150 -17.19 2.29 0.16
N PRO A 151 -17.18 1.59 1.31
CA PRO A 151 -16.36 0.42 1.50
C PRO A 151 -16.53 -0.61 0.37
N ALA A 152 -15.42 -0.92 -0.30
CA ALA A 152 -15.36 -1.96 -1.30
C ALA A 152 -14.74 -3.24 -0.71
N VAL A 153 -15.24 -4.38 -1.17
CA VAL A 153 -14.67 -5.69 -0.89
C VAL A 153 -14.12 -6.23 -2.19
N PHE A 154 -12.81 -6.48 -2.23
CA PHE A 154 -12.15 -7.05 -3.41
C PHE A 154 -12.11 -8.58 -3.27
N PRO A 155 -12.77 -9.35 -4.14
CA PRO A 155 -12.59 -10.79 -4.18
C PRO A 155 -11.25 -11.13 -4.85
N CYS A 156 -10.50 -12.07 -4.28
CA CYS A 156 -9.30 -12.59 -4.90
C CYS A 156 -9.64 -13.28 -6.23
N GLY A 157 -8.97 -12.90 -7.32
CA GLY A 157 -9.21 -13.49 -8.64
C GLY A 157 -8.93 -14.99 -8.72
N ASP A 158 -8.04 -15.51 -7.87
CA ASP A 158 -7.62 -16.91 -7.87
C ASP A 158 -8.55 -17.83 -7.05
N CYS A 159 -8.98 -17.39 -5.86
CA CYS A 159 -9.76 -18.23 -4.92
C CYS A 159 -11.08 -17.63 -4.45
N GLY A 160 -11.43 -16.42 -4.86
CA GLY A 160 -12.68 -15.73 -4.51
C GLY A 160 -12.77 -15.22 -3.07
N THR A 161 -11.78 -15.53 -2.20
CA THR A 161 -11.74 -15.04 -0.82
C THR A 161 -11.62 -13.51 -0.82
N ALA A 162 -12.38 -12.85 0.07
CA ALA A 162 -12.25 -11.41 0.28
C ALA A 162 -10.81 -11.06 0.68
N MET A 163 -10.21 -10.13 -0.07
CA MET A 163 -8.86 -9.67 0.17
C MET A 163 -8.83 -8.72 1.37
N THR A 164 -7.69 -8.67 2.05
CA THR A 164 -7.46 -7.84 3.23
C THR A 164 -6.44 -6.75 2.93
N LEU A 165 -6.60 -5.57 3.54
CA LEU A 165 -5.60 -4.51 3.44
C LEU A 165 -4.26 -5.03 3.97
N LEU A 166 -3.23 -4.97 3.13
CA LEU A 166 -1.86 -5.24 3.53
C LEU A 166 -1.14 -3.95 3.86
N PHE A 167 -1.15 -2.97 2.96
CA PHE A 167 -0.36 -1.76 3.15
C PHE A 167 -1.06 -0.54 2.58
N THR A 168 -0.97 0.58 3.29
CA THR A 168 -1.32 1.91 2.79
C THR A 168 -0.04 2.71 2.62
N VAL A 169 0.14 3.30 1.44
CA VAL A 169 1.13 4.36 1.17
C VAL A 169 0.35 5.68 1.16
N ALA A 170 0.56 6.51 2.17
CA ALA A 170 -0.06 7.84 2.23
C ALA A 170 0.86 8.90 1.64
N SER A 171 0.28 9.99 1.16
CA SER A 171 1.04 11.21 0.86
C SER A 171 1.70 11.76 2.13
N ASP A 172 2.96 12.17 2.03
CA ASP A 172 3.75 12.62 3.17
C ASP A 172 4.94 13.48 2.71
N ASP A 173 5.08 14.64 3.33
CA ASP A 173 6.13 15.61 3.01
C ASP A 173 7.52 15.10 3.40
N GLU A 174 7.64 14.28 4.46
CA GLU A 174 8.95 13.78 4.93
C GLU A 174 9.55 12.77 3.96
N THR A 175 8.72 11.86 3.45
CA THR A 175 9.10 10.91 2.39
C THR A 175 9.11 11.54 1.00
N GLY A 176 8.50 12.71 0.82
CA GLY A 176 8.29 13.36 -0.47
C GLY A 176 7.33 12.60 -1.38
N VAL A 177 6.58 11.63 -0.82
CA VAL A 177 5.57 10.87 -1.54
C VAL A 177 4.32 11.70 -1.68
N VAL A 178 3.82 11.85 -2.91
CA VAL A 178 2.51 12.45 -3.18
C VAL A 178 1.70 11.49 -4.03
N VAL A 179 0.55 11.09 -3.52
CA VAL A 179 -0.37 10.16 -4.16
C VAL A 179 -1.59 10.93 -4.62
N GLY A 180 -1.80 11.04 -5.93
CA GLY A 180 -2.92 11.78 -6.52
C GLY A 180 -3.04 13.20 -5.97
N ARG A 181 -4.19 13.55 -5.39
CA ARG A 181 -4.44 14.86 -4.77
C ARG A 181 -4.24 14.82 -3.25
N TRP A 182 -3.06 14.37 -2.82
CA TRP A 182 -2.71 14.24 -1.41
C TRP A 182 -3.52 13.15 -0.68
N GLY A 183 -3.72 12.04 -1.38
CA GLY A 183 -4.47 10.89 -0.93
C GLY A 183 -3.59 9.70 -0.56
N ASP A 184 -4.16 8.50 -0.70
CA ASP A 184 -3.57 7.24 -0.28
C ASP A 184 -3.65 6.18 -1.38
N LEU A 185 -2.61 5.37 -1.50
CA LEU A 185 -2.59 4.17 -2.32
C LEU A 185 -2.62 2.94 -1.41
N ARG A 186 -3.55 2.02 -1.68
CA ARG A 186 -3.83 0.87 -0.82
C ARG A 186 -3.58 -0.43 -1.56
N ILE A 187 -2.88 -1.36 -0.91
CA ILE A 187 -2.55 -2.68 -1.45
C ILE A 187 -3.30 -3.72 -0.64
N PHE A 188 -4.16 -4.48 -1.31
CA PHE A 188 -4.92 -5.59 -0.76
C PHE A 188 -4.30 -6.92 -1.18
N THR A 189 -4.30 -7.91 -0.29
CA THR A 189 -3.77 -9.25 -0.59
C THR A 189 -4.74 -10.36 -0.21
N CYS A 190 -4.59 -11.52 -0.85
CA CYS A 190 -5.34 -12.70 -0.48
C CYS A 190 -4.85 -13.24 0.88
N PRO A 191 -5.72 -13.36 1.90
CA PRO A 191 -5.32 -13.90 3.20
C PRO A 191 -5.05 -15.41 3.16
N THR A 192 -5.50 -16.12 2.11
CA THR A 192 -5.36 -17.57 1.96
C THR A 192 -3.99 -17.95 1.38
N ASP A 193 -3.49 -17.20 0.40
CA ASP A 193 -2.21 -17.46 -0.25
C ASP A 193 -1.58 -16.16 -0.77
N HIS A 194 -0.42 -15.81 -0.20
CA HIS A 194 0.36 -14.63 -0.59
C HIS A 194 0.89 -14.64 -2.03
N ARG A 195 0.81 -15.78 -2.72
CA ARG A 195 1.21 -15.93 -4.12
C ARG A 195 0.10 -15.53 -5.11
N HIS A 196 -1.14 -15.43 -4.64
CA HIS A 196 -2.24 -14.91 -5.44
C HIS A 196 -2.03 -13.43 -5.75
N ALA A 197 -2.67 -12.96 -6.82
CA ALA A 197 -2.54 -11.56 -7.23
C ALA A 197 -3.04 -10.62 -6.11
N PHE A 198 -2.28 -9.54 -5.87
CA PHE A 198 -2.73 -8.42 -5.04
C PHE A 198 -3.63 -7.49 -5.86
N GLN A 199 -4.37 -6.62 -5.18
CA GLN A 199 -5.19 -5.57 -5.79
C GLN A 199 -4.74 -4.22 -5.25
N VAL A 200 -4.55 -3.25 -6.14
CA VAL A 200 -4.26 -1.86 -5.79
C VAL A 200 -5.50 -1.02 -6.01
N ASP A 201 -5.63 -0.02 -5.16
CA ASP A 201 -6.70 0.94 -5.21
C ASP A 201 -6.19 2.31 -4.70
N LEU A 202 -6.74 3.38 -5.26
CA LEU A 202 -6.29 4.77 -5.08
C LEU A 202 -7.43 5.61 -4.50
N HIS A 203 -7.16 6.39 -3.46
CA HIS A 203 -8.15 7.21 -2.75
C HIS A 203 -7.74 8.63 -2.46
#